data_AF-A0A8W8KV43-F1
#
_entry.id   AF-A0A8W8KV43-F1
#
_cell.length_a   1.000
_cell.length_b   1.000
_cell.length_c   1.000
_cell.angle_alpha   90.00
_cell.angle_beta   90.00
_cell.angle_gamma   90.00
#
_symmetry.space_group_name_H-M   'P 1'
#
loop_
_entity.id
_entity.type
_entity.pdbx_description
1 polymer ?
#
loop_
_entity_poly.entity_id
_entity_poly.type
_entity_poly.pdbx_seq_one_letter_code
_entity_poly.pdbx_strand_id
1 'polypeptide(L)'
;MAFSLGVGTTPFGATGTTSTPSFGFGTSTPSTGGFGTQAKTTAATGFSFGAPAATTASGFSFGGAPASSASTGFSFGGAPASTATTGFSFGGANTGTSAFAGGSAFPSFGTGLGGTSTSTSAFGFGGAQQTNPLQAQQPQQATSNLENIASAVTLPQIYGDERDAIIAKWNQLQAAWGTGKGIYNPRGSVEFTPDNPYCRFKAVGYNRLPKTKNEDGLVSLFIKKPEAEVRANQQQIVDTLFVIFGSKPQLSVCVEGIKKLPDNLTEFVIYILERPASGPARRIPSNETTNFLNGQLIQLKSKLVVENIVPKMGFTEQALKEYLDTPQEGIHPFLWEQAKLDNPDPDSLVPVPMIGFKALHQRLKHQEQQTQAHQQRLDLIAEDLESLQQKQVNMLAKLEEYKRKHIQLSHRLLQVVVKQEISRKMGYSIQAEEEQLRVQLEKIQLELNHPTQFKGRLNELMSQIRMQNHLAGTRADFSYQMDPSLQQEIKHLLKQQQEGLKHLVNIIKEDAQDIQLMEQNLEASPFSQR
;
A
#
# COMPACT_ATOMS: atom_id res chain seq x y z
N MET A 1 -46.77 -2.62 -91.44
CA MET A 1 -47.01 -1.85 -90.19
C MET A 1 -47.14 -2.87 -89.07
N ALA A 2 -46.05 -3.09 -88.31
CA ALA A 2 -45.83 -2.55 -86.95
C ALA A 2 -46.54 -3.42 -85.89
N PHE A 3 -45.94 -3.94 -84.81
CA PHE A 3 -44.57 -3.92 -84.25
C PHE A 3 -44.46 -5.11 -83.25
N SER A 4 -43.23 -5.56 -82.94
CA SER A 4 -42.92 -6.73 -82.09
C SER A 4 -41.57 -6.61 -81.36
N LEU A 5 -41.50 -7.19 -80.15
CA LEU A 5 -40.40 -7.89 -79.41
C LEU A 5 -39.09 -7.22 -78.93
N GLY A 6 -38.55 -7.81 -77.83
CA GLY A 6 -37.11 -7.87 -77.42
C GLY A 6 -36.86 -7.40 -75.96
N VAL A 7 -36.31 -8.13 -74.96
CA VAL A 7 -35.16 -9.07 -74.78
C VAL A 7 -33.77 -8.39 -74.66
N GLY A 8 -32.98 -8.81 -73.64
CA GLY A 8 -31.48 -8.84 -73.60
C GLY A 8 -30.86 -8.14 -72.37
N THR A 9 -30.12 -8.72 -71.41
CA THR A 9 -28.87 -9.55 -71.33
C THR A 9 -27.56 -8.88 -71.79
N THR A 10 -26.66 -8.59 -70.81
CA THR A 10 -25.14 -8.66 -70.72
C THR A 10 -24.28 -8.82 -72.00
N PRO A 11 -22.96 -8.45 -72.13
CA PRO A 11 -21.85 -8.92 -71.23
C PRO A 11 -20.43 -8.21 -71.25
N PHE A 12 -19.46 -8.78 -70.48
CA PHE A 12 -17.98 -8.98 -70.71
C PHE A 12 -17.01 -7.76 -70.89
N GLY A 13 -15.76 -7.65 -70.39
CA GLY A 13 -14.84 -8.48 -69.58
C GLY A 13 -13.40 -7.86 -69.52
N ALA A 14 -12.54 -8.34 -68.58
CA ALA A 14 -11.05 -8.28 -68.48
C ALA A 14 -10.38 -6.89 -68.16
N THR A 15 -9.27 -6.70 -67.42
CA THR A 15 -8.08 -7.47 -66.95
C THR A 15 -7.33 -6.71 -65.81
N GLY A 16 -6.67 -7.44 -64.88
CA GLY A 16 -5.42 -7.04 -64.17
C GLY A 16 -5.55 -5.94 -63.08
N THR A 17 -4.80 -5.86 -61.98
CA THR A 17 -3.60 -6.54 -61.47
C THR A 17 -3.49 -6.22 -59.96
N THR A 18 -2.78 -7.09 -59.25
CA THR A 18 -2.24 -6.97 -57.89
C THR A 18 -1.64 -5.61 -57.50
N SER A 19 -1.83 -5.15 -56.26
CA SER A 19 -0.74 -4.81 -55.31
C SER A 19 -1.24 -4.11 -54.04
N THR A 20 -0.63 -4.50 -52.93
CA THR A 20 -0.59 -3.87 -51.59
C THR A 20 -0.25 -2.37 -51.61
N PRO A 21 -0.58 -1.64 -50.53
CA PRO A 21 0.49 -1.13 -49.65
C PRO A 21 0.11 -1.30 -48.16
N SER A 22 1.00 -1.80 -47.29
CA SER A 22 2.24 -1.20 -46.76
C SER A 22 2.01 -0.06 -45.77
N PHE A 23 2.39 -0.37 -44.53
CA PHE A 23 2.68 0.52 -43.40
C PHE A 23 3.70 1.61 -43.77
N GLY A 24 3.59 2.77 -43.11
CA GLY A 24 4.58 3.85 -43.15
C GLY A 24 4.35 4.88 -42.05
N PHE A 25 5.27 4.89 -41.08
CA PHE A 25 5.39 5.79 -39.93
C PHE A 25 6.11 7.10 -40.33
N GLY A 26 5.82 8.22 -39.67
CA GLY A 26 6.63 9.45 -39.75
C GLY A 26 5.91 10.64 -39.12
N THR A 27 6.12 10.93 -37.83
CA THR A 27 7.06 11.94 -37.29
C THR A 27 6.87 13.35 -37.86
N SER A 28 6.25 14.23 -37.07
CA SER A 28 6.19 15.68 -37.34
C SER A 28 6.65 16.50 -36.13
N THR A 29 7.74 17.23 -36.35
CA THR A 29 8.06 18.56 -35.79
C THR A 29 9.21 19.09 -36.66
N PRO A 30 9.29 20.40 -36.99
CA PRO A 30 9.45 21.45 -35.98
C PRO A 30 8.81 22.84 -36.26
N SER A 31 8.47 23.53 -35.16
CA SER A 31 8.82 24.92 -34.79
C SER A 31 8.44 26.18 -35.62
N THR A 32 7.87 27.16 -34.89
CA THR A 32 8.26 28.61 -34.79
C THR A 32 7.40 29.71 -35.46
N GLY A 33 7.02 30.71 -34.64
CA GLY A 33 6.61 32.10 -34.98
C GLY A 33 5.08 32.33 -34.94
N GLY A 34 4.48 33.36 -34.32
CA GLY A 34 4.91 34.62 -33.73
C GLY A 34 3.87 35.73 -34.10
N PHE A 35 3.43 36.53 -33.10
CA PHE A 35 2.67 37.80 -33.16
C PHE A 35 1.13 37.85 -33.37
N GLY A 36 0.43 38.49 -32.40
CA GLY A 36 -0.40 39.69 -32.68
C GLY A 36 -1.91 39.70 -32.38
N THR A 37 -2.30 40.48 -31.35
CA THR A 37 -3.52 41.35 -31.23
C THR A 37 -4.87 40.80 -30.71
N GLN A 38 -5.61 41.74 -30.08
CA GLN A 38 -6.74 41.61 -29.13
C GLN A 38 -8.16 41.63 -29.76
N ALA A 39 -9.13 41.22 -28.91
CA ALA A 39 -10.59 41.47 -28.88
C ALA A 39 -11.45 40.58 -29.81
N LYS A 40 -12.63 40.05 -29.44
CA LYS A 40 -13.67 40.49 -28.49
C LYS A 40 -14.66 39.33 -28.19
N THR A 41 -15.13 39.24 -26.93
CA THR A 41 -16.45 38.79 -26.40
C THR A 41 -17.18 37.55 -26.96
N THR A 42 -17.59 36.64 -26.06
CA THR A 42 -19.01 36.33 -25.74
C THR A 42 -19.07 35.61 -24.38
N ALA A 43 -19.91 36.10 -23.46
CA ALA A 43 -20.14 35.55 -22.14
C ALA A 43 -21.23 34.46 -22.16
N ALA A 44 -21.05 33.41 -21.38
CA ALA A 44 -22.09 32.46 -21.00
C ALA A 44 -22.60 32.78 -19.60
N THR A 45 -23.91 32.66 -19.46
CA THR A 45 -24.78 33.00 -18.32
C THR A 45 -24.46 32.21 -17.05
N GLY A 46 -24.17 32.94 -15.96
CA GLY A 46 -24.27 32.46 -14.58
C GLY A 46 -25.48 33.08 -13.90
N PHE A 47 -26.33 32.25 -13.30
CA PHE A 47 -27.46 32.66 -12.47
C PHE A 47 -27.35 31.92 -11.13
N SER A 48 -27.43 32.67 -10.03
CA SER A 48 -27.28 32.22 -8.64
C SER A 48 -28.40 32.82 -7.78
N PHE A 49 -29.02 31.99 -6.94
CA PHE A 49 -29.85 32.32 -5.75
C PHE A 49 -30.06 30.98 -5.02
N GLY A 50 -30.06 30.79 -3.69
CA GLY A 50 -30.02 31.67 -2.53
C GLY A 50 -30.74 30.94 -1.37
N ALA A 51 -30.01 30.68 -0.27
CA ALA A 51 -30.38 30.47 1.15
C ALA A 51 -31.58 29.57 1.62
N PRO A 52 -31.48 28.95 2.82
CA PRO A 52 -32.50 28.05 3.39
C PRO A 52 -33.50 28.78 4.32
N ALA A 53 -34.70 28.23 4.43
CA ALA A 53 -35.70 28.63 5.43
C ALA A 53 -36.11 27.42 6.29
N ALA A 54 -36.17 27.64 7.60
CA ALA A 54 -36.60 26.71 8.62
C ALA A 54 -38.07 26.96 9.00
N THR A 55 -38.84 25.89 9.24
CA THR A 55 -40.09 25.92 10.01
C THR A 55 -40.28 24.62 10.79
N THR A 56 -40.83 24.75 11.99
CA THR A 56 -41.05 23.74 13.03
C THR A 56 -42.53 23.37 13.21
N ALA A 57 -42.77 22.20 13.83
CA ALA A 57 -44.00 21.67 14.46
C ALA A 57 -45.09 21.13 13.49
N SER A 58 -45.86 20.06 13.74
CA SER A 58 -46.25 19.22 14.90
C SER A 58 -46.80 17.89 14.31
N GLY A 59 -46.59 16.69 14.88
CA GLY A 59 -47.33 16.12 16.00
C GLY A 59 -48.43 15.12 15.54
N PHE A 60 -48.18 13.81 15.63
CA PHE A 60 -49.22 12.80 15.89
C PHE A 60 -48.60 11.50 16.45
N SER A 61 -49.14 11.04 17.57
CA SER A 61 -48.69 9.90 18.39
C SER A 61 -49.84 8.91 18.52
N PHE A 62 -49.56 7.60 18.50
CA PHE A 62 -50.48 6.57 18.97
C PHE A 62 -49.76 5.53 19.86
N GLY A 63 -50.08 5.63 21.16
CA GLY A 63 -50.16 4.64 22.23
C GLY A 63 -49.46 3.27 22.19
N GLY A 64 -48.86 2.92 23.34
CA GLY A 64 -48.84 1.56 23.87
C GLY A 64 -47.53 1.12 24.55
N ALA A 65 -47.45 1.24 25.88
CA ALA A 65 -46.37 0.71 26.74
C ALA A 65 -46.90 -0.48 27.59
N PRO A 66 -46.11 -1.18 28.43
CA PRO A 66 -44.66 -1.43 28.41
C PRO A 66 -44.31 -2.93 28.60
N ALA A 67 -43.06 -3.31 28.29
CA ALA A 67 -42.35 -4.36 29.03
C ALA A 67 -40.84 -4.14 28.95
N SER A 68 -40.20 -4.26 30.10
CA SER A 68 -38.82 -3.94 30.45
C SER A 68 -37.79 -4.98 30.04
N SER A 69 -36.64 -4.55 29.52
CA SER A 69 -35.35 -5.20 29.81
C SER A 69 -34.19 -4.32 29.35
N ALA A 70 -33.32 -4.00 30.30
CA ALA A 70 -32.18 -3.11 30.18
C ALA A 70 -31.07 -3.70 29.29
N SER A 71 -30.44 -2.83 28.48
CA SER A 71 -29.00 -2.95 28.18
C SER A 71 -28.43 -1.55 27.91
N THR A 72 -27.38 -1.24 28.64
CA THR A 72 -26.62 0.01 28.63
C THR A 72 -25.75 0.11 27.37
N GLY A 73 -26.19 0.91 26.41
CA GLY A 73 -25.36 1.44 25.32
C GLY A 73 -25.14 2.94 25.54
N PHE A 74 -23.92 3.34 25.89
CA PHE A 74 -23.53 4.72 26.15
C PHE A 74 -22.97 5.33 24.86
N SER A 75 -23.70 6.29 24.28
CA SER A 75 -23.20 7.22 23.26
C SER A 75 -24.09 8.46 23.25
N PHE A 76 -23.52 9.63 23.57
CA PHE A 76 -23.62 10.84 22.73
C PHE A 76 -22.74 11.97 23.32
N GLY A 77 -22.20 12.81 22.43
CA GLY A 77 -21.56 14.07 22.79
C GLY A 77 -22.55 15.18 23.15
N GLY A 78 -22.04 16.40 23.29
CA GLY A 78 -22.84 17.62 23.32
C GLY A 78 -22.70 18.44 24.60
N ALA A 79 -21.78 19.41 24.57
CA ALA A 79 -21.67 20.47 25.57
C ALA A 79 -22.60 21.65 25.23
N PRO A 80 -23.16 22.38 26.22
CA PRO A 80 -23.73 23.70 26.01
C PRO A 80 -22.76 24.84 26.40
N ALA A 81 -22.93 25.99 25.73
CA ALA A 81 -22.31 27.31 25.97
C ALA A 81 -22.60 27.86 27.39
N SER A 82 -21.95 28.88 27.97
CA SER A 82 -21.22 30.11 27.57
C SER A 82 -20.31 30.52 28.78
N THR A 83 -19.32 31.44 28.76
CA THR A 83 -19.40 32.92 28.65
C THR A 83 -17.97 33.52 28.67
N ALA A 84 -17.80 34.70 28.03
CA ALA A 84 -16.85 35.81 28.29
C ALA A 84 -15.35 35.73 27.87
N THR A 85 -15.08 36.30 26.68
CA THR A 85 -14.26 37.51 26.39
C THR A 85 -12.93 37.74 27.11
N THR A 86 -11.82 37.81 26.34
CA THR A 86 -11.04 39.04 26.08
C THR A 86 -9.97 38.76 25.03
N GLY A 87 -10.10 39.41 23.87
CA GLY A 87 -9.06 39.46 22.85
C GLY A 87 -8.00 40.49 23.21
N PHE A 88 -6.76 40.19 22.89
CA PHE A 88 -5.72 41.18 22.63
C PHE A 88 -4.96 40.75 21.38
N SER A 89 -4.96 41.64 20.39
CA SER A 89 -4.22 41.56 19.14
C SER A 89 -3.27 42.74 19.09
N PHE A 90 -2.03 42.53 18.65
CA PHE A 90 -1.20 43.59 18.11
C PHE A 90 -0.36 43.04 16.96
N GLY A 91 -0.54 43.62 15.78
CA GLY A 91 0.36 43.45 14.64
C GLY A 91 1.39 44.59 14.59
N GLY A 92 2.40 44.43 13.74
CA GLY A 92 3.11 45.57 13.14
C GLY A 92 4.62 45.66 13.37
N ALA A 93 5.35 45.04 12.44
CA ALA A 93 6.54 45.54 11.72
C ALA A 93 7.85 45.96 12.41
N ASN A 94 8.91 45.38 11.83
CA ASN A 94 10.23 45.93 11.47
C ASN A 94 11.51 45.63 12.28
N THR A 95 12.42 44.96 11.54
CA THR A 95 13.88 45.13 11.41
C THR A 95 14.79 44.77 12.59
N GLY A 96 15.71 43.84 12.33
CA GLY A 96 16.89 43.65 13.18
C GLY A 96 17.59 42.32 12.99
N THR A 97 18.30 42.17 11.87
CA THR A 97 19.36 41.18 11.65
C THR A 97 20.29 41.03 12.87
N SER A 98 20.48 39.80 13.36
CA SER A 98 21.75 39.39 13.97
C SER A 98 21.95 37.88 13.84
N ALA A 99 23.20 37.52 13.54
CA ALA A 99 23.67 36.25 13.06
C ALA A 99 23.55 35.13 14.11
N PHE A 100 23.05 33.97 13.66
CA PHE A 100 23.13 32.72 14.40
C PHE A 100 24.31 31.91 13.83
N ALA A 101 25.46 32.03 14.47
CA ALA A 101 26.63 31.19 14.25
C ALA A 101 26.80 30.31 15.50
N GLY A 102 26.88 28.99 15.32
CA GLY A 102 27.16 28.07 16.42
C GLY A 102 26.61 26.68 16.17
N GLY A 103 27.32 25.90 15.37
CA GLY A 103 27.07 24.47 15.24
C GLY A 103 27.26 23.76 16.57
N SER A 104 26.25 22.99 16.98
CA SER A 104 26.33 22.03 18.08
C SER A 104 26.27 20.63 17.49
N ALA A 105 27.43 19.99 17.50
CA ALA A 105 27.58 18.58 17.19
C ALA A 105 26.96 17.74 18.31
N PHE A 106 26.11 16.79 17.93
CA PHE A 106 25.62 15.71 18.78
C PHE A 106 26.79 14.77 19.13
N PRO A 107 26.95 14.32 20.39
CA PRO A 107 27.82 13.21 20.69
C PRO A 107 27.08 11.88 20.43
N SER A 108 27.65 11.10 19.52
CA SER A 108 27.33 9.69 19.28
C SER A 108 28.02 8.86 20.36
N PHE A 109 27.24 8.04 21.05
CA PHE A 109 27.70 7.02 21.99
C PHE A 109 28.47 5.94 21.23
N GLY A 110 29.71 5.65 21.64
CA GLY A 110 30.60 4.70 20.97
C GLY A 110 31.61 4.12 21.95
N THR A 111 31.29 2.93 22.42
CA THR A 111 32.10 2.01 23.21
C THR A 111 33.34 1.57 22.42
N GLY A 112 34.54 1.64 23.01
CA GLY A 112 35.79 1.27 22.35
C GLY A 112 36.90 0.91 23.33
N LEU A 113 37.03 -0.39 23.57
CA LEU A 113 38.03 -1.07 24.40
C LEU A 113 39.26 -1.45 23.55
N GLY A 114 40.47 -1.11 23.99
CA GLY A 114 41.71 -1.86 23.70
C GLY A 114 42.70 -1.31 22.65
N GLY A 115 43.99 -1.34 23.00
CA GLY A 115 45.17 -1.28 22.08
C GLY A 115 46.17 -0.17 22.40
N THR A 116 47.11 -0.29 23.34
CA THR A 116 48.50 -0.85 23.28
C THR A 116 49.50 -0.23 22.28
N SER A 117 50.57 0.36 22.87
CA SER A 117 51.97 0.48 22.37
C SER A 117 52.23 1.47 21.20
N THR A 118 53.29 2.29 21.10
CA THR A 118 54.71 2.15 21.50
C THR A 118 55.44 3.52 21.39
N SER A 119 56.45 3.75 22.25
CA SER A 119 57.64 4.66 22.16
C SER A 119 57.42 6.18 22.07
N THR A 120 58.15 7.06 22.76
CA THR A 120 59.63 7.16 22.85
C THR A 120 60.11 7.81 24.15
N SER A 121 61.27 7.32 24.62
CA SER A 121 62.00 7.68 25.84
C SER A 121 62.63 9.09 25.83
N ALA A 122 62.63 9.75 26.98
CA ALA A 122 63.68 10.72 27.36
C ALA A 122 63.86 10.70 28.88
N PHE A 123 64.97 10.08 29.32
CA PHE A 123 65.45 10.06 30.70
C PHE A 123 66.14 11.38 31.05
N GLY A 124 65.74 12.00 32.17
CA GLY A 124 66.43 13.14 32.78
C GLY A 124 66.17 13.15 34.28
N PHE A 125 67.21 12.91 35.07
CA PHE A 125 67.18 12.75 36.52
C PHE A 125 67.50 14.09 37.20
N GLY A 126 66.71 14.53 38.20
CA GLY A 126 67.11 15.62 39.10
C GLY A 126 65.98 16.31 39.87
N GLY A 127 65.85 15.98 41.17
CA GLY A 127 65.64 16.99 42.23
C GLY A 127 64.22 17.37 42.69
N ALA A 128 63.92 16.99 43.94
CA ALA A 128 63.12 17.70 44.96
C ALA A 128 61.56 17.73 44.89
N GLN A 129 60.97 16.82 45.67
CA GLN A 129 60.06 17.10 46.80
C GLN A 129 58.87 18.07 46.59
N GLN A 130 57.67 17.53 46.32
CA GLN A 130 56.45 17.94 47.01
C GLN A 130 55.35 16.87 46.93
N THR A 131 54.86 16.47 48.10
CA THR A 131 53.76 15.53 48.33
C THR A 131 52.42 16.23 48.10
N ASN A 132 51.58 15.69 47.21
CA ASN A 132 50.11 15.83 47.30
C ASN A 132 49.43 14.61 46.65
N PRO A 133 48.31 14.12 47.22
CA PRO A 133 47.77 12.80 46.90
C PRO A 133 47.05 12.76 45.55
N LEU A 134 47.15 11.60 44.91
CA LEU A 134 46.35 11.19 43.77
C LEU A 134 44.86 11.21 44.10
N GLN A 135 44.05 11.83 43.24
CA GLN A 135 42.63 11.49 43.13
C GLN A 135 42.30 11.17 41.67
N ALA A 136 41.79 9.96 41.48
CA ALA A 136 41.30 9.43 40.22
C ALA A 136 40.13 10.29 39.69
N GLN A 137 40.16 10.63 38.40
CA GLN A 137 39.15 11.45 37.75
C GLN A 137 38.36 10.62 36.72
N GLN A 138 37.20 10.11 37.14
CA GLN A 138 35.94 9.83 36.42
C GLN A 138 35.07 8.90 37.29
N PRO A 139 33.74 9.11 37.53
CA PRO A 139 32.75 9.88 36.76
C PRO A 139 31.97 10.91 37.63
N GLN A 140 32.30 12.20 37.58
CA GLN A 140 31.68 13.22 38.46
C GLN A 140 30.69 14.15 37.73
N GLN A 141 30.67 14.16 36.39
CA GLN A 141 29.84 15.07 35.60
C GLN A 141 28.35 14.70 35.56
N ALA A 142 28.00 13.42 35.39
CA ALA A 142 26.60 12.99 35.33
C ALA A 142 25.87 13.19 36.66
N THR A 143 26.54 12.89 37.78
CA THR A 143 26.03 13.10 39.14
C THR A 143 25.81 14.58 39.43
N SER A 144 26.76 15.44 39.04
CA SER A 144 26.62 16.88 39.20
C SER A 144 25.45 17.48 38.40
N ASN A 145 25.16 16.93 37.21
CA ASN A 145 24.02 17.39 36.42
C ASN A 145 22.69 16.98 37.06
N LEU A 146 22.59 15.74 37.58
CA LEU A 146 21.39 15.28 38.29
C LEU A 146 21.11 16.09 39.56
N GLU A 147 22.14 16.43 40.33
CA GLU A 147 22.03 17.30 41.51
C GLU A 147 21.57 18.73 41.13
N ASN A 148 22.02 19.25 39.98
CA ASN A 148 21.59 20.53 39.45
C ASN A 148 20.12 20.50 38.98
N ILE A 149 19.67 19.40 38.35
CA ILE A 149 18.27 19.18 37.99
C ILE A 149 17.41 19.10 39.25
N ALA A 150 17.83 18.32 40.25
CA ALA A 150 17.11 18.16 41.50
C ALA A 150 16.98 19.51 42.23
N SER A 151 18.07 20.26 42.40
CA SER A 151 18.03 21.58 43.04
C SER A 151 17.16 22.59 42.28
N ALA A 152 17.15 22.57 40.95
CA ALA A 152 16.27 23.41 40.15
C ALA A 152 14.78 23.13 40.38
N VAL A 153 14.42 21.87 40.61
CA VAL A 153 13.03 21.39 40.70
C VAL A 153 12.51 21.42 42.13
N THR A 154 13.38 21.23 43.15
CA THR A 154 12.96 21.17 44.55
C THR A 154 13.11 22.49 45.30
N LEU A 155 14.25 23.16 45.18
CA LEU A 155 14.56 24.35 45.98
C LEU A 155 15.59 25.25 45.28
N PRO A 156 15.19 25.98 44.23
CA PRO A 156 16.05 26.98 43.61
C PRO A 156 16.37 28.08 44.65
N GLN A 157 17.62 28.53 44.69
CA GLN A 157 18.10 29.59 45.60
C GLN A 157 18.50 30.80 44.78
N ILE A 158 17.52 31.51 44.21
CA ILE A 158 17.78 32.64 43.30
C ILE A 158 17.62 33.96 44.05
N TYR A 159 16.50 34.11 44.75
CA TYR A 159 16.16 35.33 45.48
C TYR A 159 16.11 35.13 47.00
N GLY A 160 15.98 33.89 47.48
CA GLY A 160 15.84 33.58 48.90
C GLY A 160 14.46 33.95 49.48
N ASP A 161 13.46 34.16 48.62
CA ASP A 161 12.09 34.52 48.99
C ASP A 161 11.04 33.65 48.27
N GLU A 162 9.76 33.97 48.42
CA GLU A 162 8.64 33.22 47.86
C GLU A 162 8.64 33.08 46.32
N ARG A 163 9.37 33.93 45.60
CA ARG A 163 9.49 33.83 44.13
C ARG A 163 10.23 32.57 43.72
N ASP A 164 11.16 32.10 44.55
CA ASP A 164 11.87 30.85 44.31
C ASP A 164 10.91 29.65 44.31
N ALA A 165 9.84 29.66 45.12
CA ALA A 165 8.82 28.63 45.10
C ALA A 165 7.99 28.63 43.79
N ILE A 166 7.75 29.80 43.20
CA ILE A 166 7.07 29.92 41.90
C ILE A 166 7.99 29.40 40.79
N ILE A 167 9.28 29.76 40.84
CA ILE A 167 10.27 29.30 39.88
C ILE A 167 10.46 27.78 39.99
N ALA A 168 10.44 27.21 41.19
CA ALA A 168 10.48 25.76 41.40
C ALA A 168 9.31 25.06 40.68
N LYS A 169 8.09 25.58 40.81
CA LYS A 169 6.91 25.05 40.10
C LYS A 169 7.03 25.18 38.58
N TRP A 170 7.58 26.28 38.08
CA TRP A 170 7.86 26.45 36.65
C TRP A 170 8.93 25.48 36.16
N ASN A 171 10.01 25.29 36.92
CA ASN A 171 11.06 24.32 36.64
C ASN A 171 10.51 22.88 36.67
N GLN A 172 9.60 22.56 37.60
CA GLN A 172 8.89 21.27 37.64
C GLN A 172 8.08 21.03 36.36
N LEU A 173 7.38 22.05 35.84
CA LEU A 173 6.64 21.94 34.58
C LEU A 173 7.58 21.70 33.38
N GLN A 174 8.66 22.49 33.29
CA GLN A 174 9.67 22.32 32.23
C GLN A 174 10.33 20.93 32.30
N ALA A 175 10.68 20.47 33.51
CA ALA A 175 11.22 19.13 33.73
C ALA A 175 10.21 18.04 33.36
N ALA A 176 8.92 18.21 33.70
CA ALA A 176 7.86 17.28 33.34
C ALA A 176 7.66 17.15 31.83
N TRP A 177 7.84 18.23 31.06
CA TRP A 177 7.79 18.21 29.59
C TRP A 177 9.10 17.77 28.94
N GLY A 178 10.21 17.79 29.68
CA GLY A 178 11.54 17.43 29.19
C GLY A 178 12.11 18.45 28.21
N THR A 179 11.74 19.72 28.36
CA THR A 179 12.26 20.82 27.56
C THR A 179 12.28 22.10 28.36
N GLY A 180 13.31 22.93 28.13
CA GLY A 180 13.44 24.23 28.75
C GLY A 180 14.71 24.37 29.58
N LYS A 181 14.84 25.50 30.26
CA LYS A 181 16.03 25.86 31.02
C LYS A 181 15.62 26.28 32.42
N GLY A 182 15.97 25.45 33.40
CA GLY A 182 15.72 25.71 34.81
C GLY A 182 16.84 26.53 35.42
N ILE A 183 16.53 27.68 35.99
CA ILE A 183 17.49 28.43 36.80
C ILE A 183 17.35 27.94 38.23
N TYR A 184 18.46 27.64 38.90
CA TYR A 184 18.47 27.10 40.27
C TYR A 184 19.34 27.90 41.23
N ASN A 185 20.25 28.72 40.72
CA ASN A 185 20.95 29.75 41.49
C ASN A 185 21.20 30.97 40.57
N PRO A 186 21.63 32.14 41.10
CA PRO A 186 21.74 33.38 40.30
C PRO A 186 22.74 33.30 39.15
N ARG A 187 23.63 32.30 39.14
CA ARG A 187 24.65 32.08 38.10
C ARG A 187 24.56 30.70 37.44
N GLY A 188 23.52 29.94 37.76
CA GLY A 188 23.47 28.49 37.56
C GLY A 188 22.13 28.10 36.97
N SER A 189 22.23 27.45 35.81
CA SER A 189 21.08 26.97 35.06
C SER A 189 21.33 25.55 34.59
N VAL A 190 20.26 24.78 34.49
CA VAL A 190 20.25 23.43 33.97
C VAL A 190 19.28 23.34 32.79
N GLU A 191 19.64 22.55 31.79
CA GLU A 191 18.77 22.28 30.65
C GLU A 191 17.95 21.02 30.93
N PHE A 192 16.63 21.12 30.78
CA PHE A 192 15.75 19.96 30.89
C PHE A 192 15.67 19.29 29.53
N THR A 193 16.20 18.08 29.42
CA THR A 193 16.07 17.22 28.24
C THR A 193 14.99 16.16 28.48
N PRO A 194 14.49 15.48 27.43
CA PRO A 194 13.53 14.39 27.60
C PRO A 194 14.04 13.24 28.48
N ASP A 195 15.36 13.08 28.55
CA ASP A 195 16.05 12.06 29.35
C ASP A 195 16.07 12.38 30.85
N ASN A 196 15.61 13.58 31.26
CA ASN A 196 15.57 13.94 32.67
C ASN A 196 14.65 12.99 33.45
N PRO A 197 14.99 12.61 34.70
CA PRO A 197 14.20 11.65 35.48
C PRO A 197 12.76 12.09 35.75
N TYR A 198 12.51 13.41 35.81
CA TYR A 198 11.20 13.99 36.10
C TYR A 198 10.31 14.12 34.85
N CYS A 199 10.79 13.78 33.66
CA CYS A 199 10.00 13.78 32.43
C CYS A 199 8.80 12.83 32.58
N ARG A 200 7.58 13.39 32.44
CA ARG A 200 6.32 12.63 32.55
C ARG A 200 5.72 12.31 31.19
N PHE A 201 6.15 12.99 30.13
CA PHE A 201 5.64 12.77 28.78
C PHE A 201 6.32 11.54 28.15
N LYS A 202 5.90 10.37 28.63
CA LYS A 202 6.43 9.06 28.22
C LYS A 202 5.27 8.21 27.74
N ALA A 203 5.42 7.60 26.58
CA ALA A 203 4.49 6.66 26.02
C ALA A 203 5.25 5.45 25.50
N VAL A 204 4.56 4.31 25.37
CA VAL A 204 5.09 3.14 24.66
C VAL A 204 4.26 2.94 23.41
N GLY A 205 4.92 2.81 22.27
CA GLY A 205 4.30 2.51 20.99
C GLY A 205 4.84 1.21 20.44
N TYR A 206 4.07 0.50 19.63
CA TYR A 206 4.47 -0.79 19.09
C TYR A 206 5.05 -0.63 17.68
N ASN A 207 6.23 -1.20 17.43
CA ASN A 207 6.84 -1.23 16.11
C ASN A 207 6.92 -2.66 15.59
N ARG A 208 6.79 -2.83 14.28
CA ARG A 208 6.86 -4.15 13.66
C ARG A 208 8.30 -4.65 13.58
N LEU A 209 8.52 -5.89 13.99
CA LEU A 209 9.79 -6.59 13.86
C LEU A 209 10.15 -6.80 12.38
N PRO A 210 11.39 -6.47 11.95
CA PRO A 210 11.87 -6.83 10.62
C PRO A 210 11.91 -8.36 10.46
N LYS A 211 11.48 -8.86 9.30
CA LYS A 211 11.48 -10.31 9.00
C LYS A 211 12.72 -10.80 8.25
N THR A 212 13.58 -9.88 7.84
CA THR A 212 14.74 -10.14 7.00
C THR A 212 15.86 -10.79 7.81
N LYS A 213 16.58 -11.73 7.20
CA LYS A 213 17.69 -12.45 7.83
C LYS A 213 19.02 -11.80 7.45
N ASN A 214 20.07 -12.10 8.21
CA ASN A 214 21.43 -11.66 7.89
C ASN A 214 21.91 -12.19 6.51
N GLU A 215 21.43 -13.35 6.09
CA GLU A 215 21.73 -13.98 4.79
C GLU A 215 21.15 -13.22 3.59
N ASP A 216 20.11 -12.41 3.80
CA ASP A 216 19.48 -11.63 2.72
C ASP A 216 20.40 -10.50 2.24
N GLY A 217 21.42 -10.15 3.04
CA GLY A 217 22.46 -9.18 2.69
C GLY A 217 21.99 -7.72 2.60
N LEU A 218 20.80 -7.43 3.12
CA LEU A 218 20.17 -6.11 3.01
C LEU A 218 20.79 -5.12 3.99
N VAL A 219 21.16 -3.95 3.47
CA VAL A 219 21.72 -2.82 4.23
C VAL A 219 21.02 -1.53 3.83
N SER A 220 20.60 -0.75 4.82
CA SER A 220 19.93 0.54 4.64
C SER A 220 20.92 1.68 4.82
N LEU A 221 21.07 2.50 3.78
CA LEU A 221 21.82 3.76 3.80
C LEU A 221 20.83 4.92 3.89
N PHE A 222 20.96 5.76 4.91
CA PHE A 222 20.10 6.93 5.10
C PHE A 222 20.76 8.16 4.48
N ILE A 223 20.31 8.54 3.28
CA ILE A 223 20.86 9.64 2.50
C ILE A 223 20.04 10.91 2.75
N LYS A 224 20.69 12.02 3.13
CA LYS A 224 20.02 13.31 3.40
C LYS A 224 19.70 14.08 2.13
N LYS A 225 18.90 13.46 1.25
CA LYS A 225 18.40 14.03 0.01
C LYS A 225 16.95 13.59 -0.23
N PRO A 226 16.13 14.37 -0.97
CA PRO A 226 14.78 13.95 -1.34
C PRO A 226 14.80 12.71 -2.24
N GLU A 227 13.78 11.86 -2.10
CA GLU A 227 13.69 10.57 -2.78
C GLU A 227 13.83 10.69 -4.31
N ALA A 228 13.23 11.73 -4.91
CA ALA A 228 13.30 11.98 -6.34
C ALA A 228 14.74 12.20 -6.84
N GLU A 229 15.57 12.92 -6.06
CA GLU A 229 16.98 13.16 -6.40
C GLU A 229 17.82 11.89 -6.26
N VAL A 230 17.58 11.10 -5.20
CA VAL A 230 18.26 9.82 -4.99
C VAL A 230 17.92 8.83 -6.10
N ARG A 231 16.65 8.79 -6.52
CA ARG A 231 16.18 7.94 -7.63
C ARG A 231 16.78 8.38 -8.96
N ALA A 232 16.86 9.68 -9.23
CA ALA A 232 17.49 10.21 -10.46
C ALA A 232 18.99 9.89 -10.53
N ASN A 233 19.69 9.94 -9.39
CA ASN A 233 21.14 9.69 -9.29
C ASN A 233 21.49 8.24 -8.89
N GLN A 234 20.54 7.30 -8.98
CA GLN A 234 20.71 5.93 -8.50
C GLN A 234 21.97 5.26 -9.05
N GLN A 235 22.22 5.37 -10.37
CA GLN A 235 23.39 4.74 -10.98
C GLN A 235 24.71 5.32 -10.46
N GLN A 236 24.79 6.64 -10.28
CA GLN A 236 26.00 7.29 -9.74
C GLN A 236 26.28 6.87 -8.30
N ILE A 237 25.22 6.67 -7.50
CA ILE A 237 25.33 6.16 -6.13
C ILE A 237 25.88 4.73 -6.16
N VAL A 238 25.34 3.87 -7.03
CA VAL A 238 25.80 2.49 -7.23
C VAL A 238 27.27 2.45 -7.66
N ASP A 239 27.67 3.28 -8.62
CA ASP A 239 29.04 3.36 -9.12
C ASP A 239 30.01 3.83 -8.01
N THR A 240 29.59 4.82 -7.22
CA THR A 240 30.38 5.31 -6.09
C THR A 240 30.58 4.22 -5.03
N LEU A 241 29.51 3.46 -4.73
CA LEU A 241 29.59 2.32 -3.81
C LEU A 241 30.50 1.22 -4.37
N PHE A 242 30.40 0.90 -5.67
CA PHE A 242 31.26 -0.08 -6.32
C PHE A 242 32.75 0.29 -6.21
N VAL A 243 33.09 1.58 -6.38
CA VAL A 243 34.45 2.08 -6.15
C VAL A 243 34.88 1.92 -4.69
N ILE A 244 33.99 2.17 -3.73
CA ILE A 244 34.27 2.00 -2.29
C ILE A 244 34.50 0.52 -1.94
N PHE A 245 33.84 -0.41 -2.62
CA PHE A 245 34.10 -1.85 -2.52
C PHE A 245 35.38 -2.30 -3.24
N GLY A 246 36.18 -1.36 -3.76
CA GLY A 246 37.48 -1.60 -4.37
C GLY A 246 37.41 -1.96 -5.86
N SER A 247 36.31 -1.63 -6.54
CA SER A 247 36.12 -1.87 -7.99
C SER A 247 36.36 -3.32 -8.43
N LYS A 248 36.07 -4.26 -7.53
CA LYS A 248 36.27 -5.70 -7.74
C LYS A 248 35.20 -6.23 -8.69
N PRO A 249 35.53 -6.77 -9.88
CA PRO A 249 34.54 -7.25 -10.85
C PRO A 249 33.70 -8.43 -10.32
N GLN A 250 34.19 -9.14 -9.30
CA GLN A 250 33.44 -10.19 -8.62
C GLN A 250 32.30 -9.66 -7.74
N LEU A 251 32.27 -8.36 -7.40
CA LEU A 251 31.24 -7.76 -6.56
C LEU A 251 30.28 -6.93 -7.41
N SER A 252 28.99 -7.09 -7.18
CA SER A 252 27.96 -6.26 -7.79
C SER A 252 27.09 -5.64 -6.70
N VAL A 253 26.96 -4.31 -6.74
CA VAL A 253 26.08 -3.56 -5.84
C VAL A 253 24.69 -3.54 -6.47
N CYS A 254 23.71 -4.12 -5.79
CA CYS A 254 22.33 -4.18 -6.25
C CYS A 254 21.43 -3.33 -5.35
N VAL A 255 20.48 -2.62 -5.95
CA VAL A 255 19.49 -1.79 -5.24
C VAL A 255 18.23 -2.61 -5.04
N GLU A 256 17.84 -2.85 -3.79
CA GLU A 256 16.59 -3.53 -3.44
C GLU A 256 15.42 -2.56 -3.46
N GLY A 257 15.62 -1.34 -2.95
CA GLY A 257 14.55 -0.36 -2.90
C GLY A 257 15.00 1.01 -2.40
N ILE A 258 14.20 2.02 -2.77
CA ILE A 258 14.36 3.41 -2.34
C ILE A 258 13.07 3.80 -1.64
N LYS A 259 13.17 4.23 -0.38
CA LYS A 259 12.03 4.60 0.44
C LYS A 259 12.18 6.03 0.94
N LYS A 260 11.16 6.85 0.69
CA LYS A 260 11.05 8.20 1.25
C LYS A 260 10.92 8.15 2.77
N LEU A 261 11.71 8.98 3.45
CA LEU A 261 11.64 9.23 4.89
C LEU A 261 11.38 10.73 5.16
N PRO A 262 11.01 11.12 6.40
CA PRO A 262 10.74 12.51 6.72
C PRO A 262 11.99 13.38 6.63
N ASP A 263 11.80 14.69 6.56
CA ASP A 263 12.88 15.68 6.66
C ASP A 263 13.95 15.53 5.56
N ASN A 264 13.53 15.30 4.31
CA ASN A 264 14.39 15.09 3.14
C ASN A 264 15.41 13.97 3.35
N LEU A 265 15.04 12.94 4.10
CA LEU A 265 15.82 11.73 4.26
C LEU A 265 15.27 10.66 3.30
N THR A 266 16.16 9.85 2.74
CA THR A 266 15.79 8.71 1.91
C THR A 266 16.53 7.47 2.38
N GLU A 267 15.80 6.39 2.62
CA GLU A 267 16.38 5.08 2.86
C GLU A 267 16.69 4.41 1.51
N PHE A 268 17.97 4.17 1.26
CA PHE A 268 18.48 3.49 0.09
C PHE A 268 18.95 2.09 0.49
N VAL A 269 18.17 1.08 0.13
CA VAL A 269 18.40 -0.31 0.53
C VAL A 269 19.18 -1.03 -0.56
N ILE A 270 20.32 -1.60 -0.19
CA ILE A 270 21.21 -2.34 -1.10
C ILE A 270 21.48 -3.74 -0.58
N TYR A 271 21.94 -4.61 -1.48
CA TYR A 271 22.69 -5.82 -1.14
C TYR A 271 23.86 -5.99 -2.10
N ILE A 272 24.85 -6.78 -1.70
CA ILE A 272 26.04 -7.05 -2.51
C ILE A 272 26.02 -8.49 -2.94
N LEU A 273 26.15 -8.71 -4.25
CA LEU A 273 26.24 -10.01 -4.87
C LEU A 273 27.69 -10.31 -5.22
N GLU A 274 28.26 -11.33 -4.59
CA GLU A 274 29.60 -11.83 -4.85
C GLU A 274 29.53 -13.01 -5.83
N ARG A 275 30.29 -12.93 -6.92
CA ARG A 275 30.46 -13.98 -7.93
C ARG A 275 31.88 -14.55 -7.83
N PRO A 276 32.08 -15.66 -7.10
CA PRO A 276 33.39 -16.30 -7.00
C PRO A 276 33.83 -16.87 -8.37
N ALA A 277 35.13 -17.07 -8.55
CA ALA A 277 35.70 -17.64 -9.77
C ALA A 277 35.23 -19.08 -10.06
N SER A 278 34.79 -19.79 -9.01
CA SER A 278 34.13 -21.08 -9.11
C SER A 278 33.04 -21.17 -8.04
N GLY A 279 31.79 -21.37 -8.46
CA GLY A 279 30.63 -21.51 -7.58
C GLY A 279 29.46 -20.58 -7.92
N PRO A 280 28.29 -20.80 -7.28
CA PRO A 280 27.13 -19.94 -7.46
C PRO A 280 27.36 -18.56 -6.85
N ALA A 281 26.70 -17.54 -7.42
CA ALA A 281 26.70 -16.20 -6.84
C ALA A 281 26.00 -16.22 -5.48
N ARG A 282 26.57 -15.54 -4.48
CA ARG A 282 26.00 -15.42 -3.13
C ARG A 282 25.89 -13.97 -2.70
N ARG A 283 24.96 -13.69 -1.79
CA ARG A 283 24.88 -12.37 -1.15
C ARG A 283 25.86 -12.31 0.02
N ILE A 284 26.54 -11.19 0.17
CA ILE A 284 27.37 -10.94 1.36
C ILE A 284 26.43 -10.65 2.54
N PRO A 285 26.66 -11.24 3.72
CA PRO A 285 25.81 -11.01 4.89
C PRO A 285 25.69 -9.52 5.26
N SER A 286 24.53 -9.13 5.80
CA SER A 286 24.21 -7.73 6.16
C SER A 286 25.20 -7.14 7.16
N ASN A 287 25.59 -7.93 8.18
CA ASN A 287 26.55 -7.51 9.21
C ASN A 287 27.93 -7.19 8.62
N GLU A 288 28.45 -8.08 7.78
CA GLU A 288 29.75 -7.90 7.14
C GLU A 288 29.76 -6.65 6.25
N THR A 289 28.72 -6.50 5.43
CA THR A 289 28.55 -5.35 4.55
C THR A 289 28.46 -4.04 5.34
N THR A 290 27.70 -4.03 6.43
CA THR A 290 27.51 -2.82 7.24
C THR A 290 28.77 -2.45 8.03
N ASN A 291 29.49 -3.43 8.57
CA ASN A 291 30.76 -3.19 9.26
C ASN A 291 31.80 -2.58 8.30
N PHE A 292 31.90 -3.10 7.08
CA PHE A 292 32.78 -2.54 6.06
C PHE A 292 32.40 -1.09 5.70
N LEU A 293 31.12 -0.84 5.43
CA LEU A 293 30.63 0.49 5.06
C LEU A 293 30.76 1.51 6.20
N ASN A 294 30.59 1.09 7.46
CA ASN A 294 30.83 1.95 8.62
C ASN A 294 32.32 2.34 8.73
N GLY A 295 33.24 1.44 8.37
CA GLY A 295 34.67 1.78 8.22
C GLY A 295 34.94 2.86 7.16
N GLN A 296 34.05 3.01 6.17
CA GLN A 296 34.13 4.00 5.09
C GLN A 296 33.15 5.17 5.27
N LEU A 297 32.56 5.33 6.46
CA LEU A 297 31.47 6.29 6.70
C LEU A 297 31.88 7.74 6.41
N ILE A 298 33.14 8.13 6.67
CA ILE A 298 33.63 9.49 6.40
C ILE A 298 33.60 9.80 4.90
N GLN A 299 34.05 8.86 4.07
CA GLN A 299 34.02 8.98 2.62
C GLN A 299 32.58 9.00 2.09
N LEU A 300 31.70 8.16 2.64
CA LEU A 300 30.28 8.10 2.29
C LEU A 300 29.53 9.38 2.69
N LYS A 301 29.83 9.94 3.86
CA LYS A 301 29.31 11.25 4.30
C LYS A 301 29.71 12.36 3.34
N SER A 302 30.98 12.41 2.94
CA SER A 302 31.49 13.44 2.03
C SER A 302 30.91 13.34 0.62
N LYS A 303 30.81 12.14 0.05
CA LYS A 303 30.41 11.95 -1.35
C LYS A 303 28.91 11.81 -1.55
N LEU A 304 28.23 11.12 -0.64
CA LEU A 304 26.83 10.70 -0.80
C LEU A 304 25.90 11.31 0.26
N VAL A 305 26.41 12.05 1.24
CA VAL A 305 25.63 12.64 2.34
C VAL A 305 24.83 11.58 3.11
N VAL A 306 25.49 10.43 3.36
CA VAL A 306 24.94 9.32 4.15
C VAL A 306 25.03 9.68 5.64
N GLU A 307 23.90 9.83 6.32
CA GLU A 307 23.85 10.13 7.75
C GLU A 307 24.17 8.88 8.59
N ASN A 308 23.56 7.75 8.21
CA ASN A 308 23.64 6.49 8.96
C ASN A 308 23.57 5.27 8.03
N ILE A 309 24.14 4.15 8.49
CA ILE A 309 24.16 2.86 7.80
C ILE A 309 23.78 1.78 8.81
N VAL A 310 22.67 1.09 8.54
CA VAL A 310 22.11 0.10 9.47
C VAL A 310 21.81 -1.17 8.69
N PRO A 311 22.16 -2.35 9.22
CA PRO A 311 21.81 -3.59 8.56
C PRO A 311 20.30 -3.84 8.71
N LYS A 312 19.64 -4.25 7.63
CA LYS A 312 18.19 -4.46 7.63
C LYS A 312 17.89 -5.92 7.98
N MET A 313 18.06 -6.28 9.24
CA MET A 313 17.79 -7.63 9.75
C MET A 313 16.83 -7.60 10.94
N GLY A 314 16.09 -8.70 11.13
CA GLY A 314 15.31 -8.96 12.33
C GLY A 314 16.21 -9.22 13.54
N PHE A 315 15.66 -9.02 14.73
CA PHE A 315 16.35 -9.37 15.96
C PHE A 315 16.59 -10.88 16.03
N THR A 316 17.74 -11.29 16.56
CA THR A 316 17.91 -12.67 17.02
C THR A 316 17.01 -12.89 18.24
N GLU A 317 16.53 -14.12 18.46
CA GLU A 317 15.65 -14.42 19.60
C GLU A 317 16.30 -14.00 20.94
N GLN A 318 17.61 -14.19 21.06
CA GLN A 318 18.38 -13.80 22.23
C GLN A 318 18.44 -12.27 22.40
N ALA A 319 18.73 -11.52 21.32
CA ALA A 319 18.78 -10.06 21.38
C ALA A 319 17.40 -9.45 21.64
N LEU A 320 16.34 -10.05 21.09
CA LEU A 320 14.97 -9.63 21.39
C LEU A 320 14.61 -9.88 22.85
N LYS A 321 15.00 -11.03 23.39
CA LYS A 321 14.78 -11.35 24.80
C LYS A 321 15.54 -10.39 25.72
N GLU A 322 16.81 -10.13 25.44
CA GLU A 322 17.63 -9.15 26.18
C GLU A 322 17.02 -7.74 26.16
N TYR A 323 16.51 -7.33 24.99
CA TYR A 323 15.82 -6.05 24.83
C TYR A 323 14.54 -5.96 25.69
N LEU A 324 13.77 -7.05 25.77
CA LEU A 324 12.52 -7.09 26.53
C LEU A 324 12.73 -7.24 28.04
N ASP A 325 13.79 -7.93 28.45
CA ASP A 325 14.14 -8.15 29.86
C ASP A 325 14.75 -6.89 30.49
N THR A 326 15.33 -6.00 29.69
CA THR A 326 15.92 -4.74 30.16
C THR A 326 14.97 -3.56 29.95
N PRO A 327 14.40 -2.96 31.01
CA PRO A 327 13.60 -1.75 30.88
C PRO A 327 14.40 -0.64 30.20
N GLN A 328 13.81 -0.05 29.16
CA GLN A 328 14.47 1.00 28.39
C GLN A 328 14.67 2.26 29.25
N GLU A 329 15.76 2.99 28.99
CA GLU A 329 16.12 4.18 29.76
C GLU A 329 14.96 5.20 29.84
N GLY A 330 14.75 5.73 31.04
CA GLY A 330 13.68 6.70 31.31
C GLY A 330 12.29 6.08 31.51
N ILE A 331 12.05 4.80 31.20
CA ILE A 331 10.76 4.15 31.48
C ILE A 331 10.79 3.40 32.81
N HIS A 332 9.73 3.57 33.60
CA HIS A 332 9.59 2.85 34.85
C HIS A 332 9.39 1.34 34.58
N PRO A 333 10.08 0.42 35.28
CA PRO A 333 10.00 -1.02 35.02
C PRO A 333 8.57 -1.58 34.99
N PHE A 334 7.70 -1.12 35.89
CA PHE A 334 6.29 -1.51 35.89
C PHE A 334 5.55 -1.13 34.59
N LEU A 335 5.81 0.07 34.05
CA LEU A 335 5.18 0.51 32.80
C LEU A 335 5.70 -0.30 31.60
N TRP A 336 6.97 -0.69 31.64
CA TRP A 336 7.58 -1.54 30.62
C TRP A 336 6.96 -2.96 30.61
N GLU A 337 6.81 -3.58 31.78
CA GLU A 337 6.12 -4.87 31.92
C GLU A 337 4.66 -4.79 31.47
N GLN A 338 3.95 -3.74 31.87
CA GLN A 338 2.57 -3.52 31.42
C GLN A 338 2.50 -3.39 29.89
N ALA A 339 3.42 -2.66 29.26
CA ALA A 339 3.46 -2.52 27.80
C ALA A 339 3.82 -3.83 27.08
N LYS A 340 4.54 -4.76 27.72
CA LYS A 340 4.74 -6.10 27.16
C LYS A 340 3.43 -6.90 27.15
N LEU A 341 2.65 -6.81 28.23
CA LEU A 341 1.36 -7.49 28.36
C LEU A 341 0.29 -6.90 27.44
N ASP A 342 0.28 -5.58 27.29
CA ASP A 342 -0.67 -4.83 26.45
C ASP A 342 -0.30 -4.84 24.95
N ASN A 343 0.71 -5.62 24.56
CA ASN A 343 1.11 -5.74 23.16
C ASN A 343 0.04 -6.48 22.36
N PRO A 344 -0.59 -5.86 21.34
CA PRO A 344 -1.68 -6.49 20.60
C PRO A 344 -1.23 -7.66 19.72
N ASP A 345 0.06 -7.74 19.38
CA ASP A 345 0.62 -8.84 18.57
C ASP A 345 2.09 -9.11 18.97
N PRO A 346 2.32 -9.91 20.03
CA PRO A 346 3.66 -10.18 20.56
C PRO A 346 4.63 -10.84 19.58
N ASP A 347 4.13 -11.55 18.57
CA ASP A 347 4.96 -12.26 17.59
C ASP A 347 5.53 -11.32 16.52
N SER A 348 4.82 -10.24 16.23
CA SER A 348 5.19 -9.33 15.14
C SER A 348 5.50 -7.91 15.57
N LEU A 349 5.12 -7.52 16.79
CA LEU A 349 5.33 -6.19 17.34
C LEU A 349 6.22 -6.21 18.58
N VAL A 350 7.02 -5.17 18.74
CA VAL A 350 7.85 -4.94 19.93
C VAL A 350 7.50 -3.58 20.54
N PRO A 351 7.37 -3.47 21.88
CA PRO A 351 7.21 -2.19 22.55
C PRO A 351 8.44 -1.31 22.33
N VAL A 352 8.23 -0.04 22.01
CA VAL A 352 9.29 0.95 21.80
C VAL A 352 8.95 2.21 22.61
N PRO A 353 9.89 2.68 23.46
CA PRO A 353 9.71 3.90 24.25
C PRO A 353 9.60 5.13 23.35
N MET A 354 8.69 6.03 23.69
CA MET A 354 8.55 7.34 23.07
C MET A 354 8.56 8.41 24.17
N ILE A 355 9.64 9.19 24.23
CA ILE A 355 9.85 10.18 25.28
C ILE A 355 9.81 11.57 24.66
N GLY A 356 8.91 12.41 25.17
CA GLY A 356 8.72 13.79 24.73
C GLY A 356 7.97 13.95 23.40
N PHE A 357 7.61 15.20 23.10
CA PHE A 357 6.84 15.56 21.90
C PHE A 357 7.61 15.33 20.60
N LYS A 358 8.95 15.42 20.62
CA LYS A 358 9.79 15.21 19.43
C LYS A 358 9.65 13.78 18.89
N ALA A 359 9.69 12.78 19.78
CA ALA A 359 9.52 11.38 19.41
C ALA A 359 8.12 11.11 18.85
N LEU A 360 7.09 11.67 19.48
CA LEU A 360 5.70 11.56 19.02
C LEU A 360 5.50 12.21 17.64
N HIS A 361 6.04 13.42 17.44
CA HIS A 361 5.99 14.11 16.15
C HIS A 361 6.72 13.34 15.05
N GLN A 362 7.89 12.78 15.36
CA GLN A 362 8.63 11.94 14.42
C GLN A 362 7.83 10.69 14.03
N ARG A 363 7.14 10.06 14.98
CA ARG A 363 6.25 8.94 14.69
C ARG A 363 5.08 9.35 13.81
N LEU A 364 4.46 10.49 14.07
CA LEU A 364 3.37 11.02 13.24
C LEU A 364 3.83 11.25 11.79
N LYS A 365 5.01 11.85 11.59
CA LYS A 365 5.60 12.01 10.25
C LYS A 365 5.83 10.67 9.54
N HIS A 366 6.34 9.66 10.26
CA HIS A 366 6.50 8.33 9.69
C HIS A 366 5.17 7.69 9.31
N GLN A 367 4.14 7.85 10.14
CA GLN A 367 2.79 7.36 9.86
C GLN A 367 2.20 8.02 8.62
N GLU A 368 2.27 9.34 8.51
CA GLU A 368 1.82 10.08 7.32
C GLU A 368 2.48 9.54 6.05
N GLN A 369 3.78 9.32 6.07
CA GLN A 369 4.50 8.77 4.92
C GLN A 369 4.13 7.32 4.61
N GLN A 370 3.92 6.47 5.61
CA GLN A 370 3.44 5.10 5.38
C GLN A 370 2.02 5.11 4.80
N THR A 371 1.14 5.98 5.28
CA THR A 371 -0.21 6.15 4.71
C THR A 371 -0.15 6.58 3.25
N GLN A 372 0.73 7.52 2.89
CA GLN A 372 0.94 7.90 1.49
C GLN A 372 1.42 6.73 0.64
N ALA A 373 2.38 5.93 1.14
CA ALA A 373 2.87 4.75 0.43
C ALA A 373 1.77 3.67 0.27
N HIS A 374 0.91 3.48 1.28
CA HIS A 374 -0.23 2.59 1.19
C HIS A 374 -1.26 3.07 0.16
N GLN A 375 -1.56 4.36 0.13
CA GLN A 375 -2.46 4.94 -0.85
C GLN A 375 -1.94 4.70 -2.29
N GLN A 376 -0.67 5.01 -2.55
CA GLN A 376 -0.05 4.75 -3.85
C GLN A 376 -0.14 3.27 -4.25
N ARG A 377 0.02 2.34 -3.29
CA ARG A 377 -0.12 0.92 -3.58
C ARG A 377 -1.56 0.52 -3.90
N LEU A 378 -2.54 1.09 -3.22
CA LEU A 378 -3.96 0.88 -3.52
C LEU A 378 -4.34 1.41 -4.90
N ASP A 379 -3.79 2.57 -5.28
CA ASP A 379 -4.03 3.17 -6.60
C ASP A 379 -3.50 2.25 -7.72
N LEU A 380 -2.29 1.70 -7.56
CA LEU A 380 -1.74 0.71 -8.51
C LEU A 380 -2.61 -0.56 -8.62
N ILE A 381 -3.11 -1.06 -7.49
CA ILE A 381 -4.00 -2.24 -7.49
C ILE A 381 -5.32 -1.92 -8.21
N ALA A 382 -5.86 -0.71 -8.01
CA ALA A 382 -7.07 -0.28 -8.68
C ALA A 382 -6.89 -0.18 -10.20
N GLU A 383 -5.76 0.35 -10.67
CA GLU A 383 -5.39 0.41 -12.09
C GLU A 383 -5.26 -1.00 -12.70
N ASP A 384 -4.58 -1.92 -12.00
CA ASP A 384 -4.45 -3.31 -12.43
C ASP A 384 -5.82 -4.01 -12.51
N LEU A 385 -6.71 -3.74 -11.56
CA LEU A 385 -8.08 -4.27 -11.53
C LEU A 385 -8.88 -3.76 -12.74
N GLU A 386 -8.80 -2.46 -13.04
CA GLU A 386 -9.45 -1.86 -14.20
C GLU A 386 -8.94 -2.47 -15.51
N SER A 387 -7.62 -2.63 -15.66
CA SER A 387 -7.00 -3.30 -16.80
C SER A 387 -7.51 -4.75 -16.95
N LEU A 388 -7.61 -5.48 -15.84
CA LEU A 388 -8.09 -6.86 -15.83
C LEU A 388 -9.57 -6.94 -16.23
N GLN A 389 -10.41 -6.03 -15.75
CA GLN A 389 -11.81 -5.95 -16.14
C GLN A 389 -11.97 -5.67 -17.63
N GLN A 390 -11.18 -4.74 -18.19
CA GLN A 390 -11.20 -4.47 -19.62
C GLN A 390 -10.78 -5.70 -20.45
N LYS A 391 -9.74 -6.43 -20.00
CA LYS A 391 -9.31 -7.69 -20.62
C LYS A 391 -10.40 -8.75 -20.56
N GLN A 392 -11.14 -8.86 -19.46
CA GLN A 392 -12.25 -9.79 -19.30
C GLN A 392 -13.37 -9.51 -20.32
N VAL A 393 -13.77 -8.26 -20.50
CA VAL A 393 -14.79 -7.88 -21.49
C VAL A 393 -14.35 -8.28 -22.91
N ASN A 394 -13.11 -7.97 -23.27
CA ASN A 394 -12.53 -8.35 -24.57
C ASN A 394 -12.47 -9.87 -24.77
N MET A 395 -12.12 -10.62 -23.71
CA MET A 395 -12.08 -12.07 -23.74
C MET A 395 -13.48 -12.66 -23.98
N LEU A 396 -14.52 -12.12 -23.33
CA LEU A 396 -15.90 -12.58 -23.52
C LEU A 396 -16.38 -12.37 -24.96
N ALA A 397 -16.08 -11.22 -25.56
CA ALA A 397 -16.41 -10.95 -26.97
C ALA A 397 -15.71 -11.95 -27.91
N LYS A 398 -14.42 -12.20 -27.71
CA LYS A 398 -13.67 -13.21 -28.50
C LYS A 398 -14.20 -14.63 -28.29
N LEU A 399 -14.59 -14.97 -27.08
CA LEU A 399 -15.18 -16.27 -26.75
C LEU A 399 -16.48 -16.48 -27.52
N GLU A 400 -17.34 -15.46 -27.60
CA GLU A 400 -18.56 -15.53 -28.42
C GLU A 400 -18.25 -15.66 -29.92
N GLU A 401 -17.26 -14.92 -30.42
CA GLU A 401 -16.79 -15.06 -31.81
C GLU A 401 -16.30 -16.48 -32.10
N TYR A 402 -15.51 -17.07 -31.21
CA TYR A 402 -15.02 -18.44 -31.34
C TYR A 402 -16.14 -19.47 -31.26
N LYS A 403 -17.15 -19.27 -30.43
CA LYS A 403 -18.35 -20.12 -30.42
C LYS A 403 -19.06 -20.09 -31.77
N ARG A 404 -19.25 -18.91 -32.36
CA ARG A 404 -19.87 -18.77 -33.69
C ARG A 404 -19.03 -19.44 -34.79
N LYS A 405 -17.70 -19.23 -34.78
CA LYS A 405 -16.77 -19.88 -35.71
C LYS A 405 -16.78 -21.40 -35.56
N HIS A 406 -16.83 -21.90 -34.33
CA HIS A 406 -16.90 -23.33 -34.06
C HIS A 406 -18.16 -23.96 -34.66
N ILE A 407 -19.33 -23.35 -34.46
CA ILE A 407 -20.59 -23.82 -35.06
C ILE A 407 -20.49 -23.80 -36.59
N GLN A 408 -19.96 -22.72 -37.18
CA GLN A 408 -19.79 -22.62 -38.63
C GLN A 408 -18.84 -23.68 -39.20
N LEU A 409 -17.70 -23.91 -38.54
CA LEU A 409 -16.73 -24.93 -38.96
C LEU A 409 -17.27 -26.34 -38.75
N SER A 410 -18.01 -26.59 -37.66
CA SER A 410 -18.69 -27.86 -37.42
C SER A 410 -19.69 -28.18 -38.55
N HIS A 411 -20.47 -27.20 -39.00
CA HIS A 411 -21.37 -27.36 -40.13
C HIS A 411 -20.61 -27.60 -41.45
N ARG A 412 -19.53 -26.86 -41.70
CA ARG A 412 -18.68 -27.08 -42.90
C ARG A 412 -18.04 -28.46 -42.89
N LEU A 413 -17.55 -28.92 -41.73
CA LEU A 413 -16.99 -30.25 -41.56
C LEU A 413 -18.04 -31.30 -41.88
N LEU A 414 -19.25 -31.19 -41.32
CA LEU A 414 -20.36 -32.09 -41.62
C LEU A 414 -20.65 -32.12 -43.13
N GLN A 415 -20.70 -30.98 -43.81
CA GLN A 415 -20.91 -30.94 -45.26
C GLN A 415 -19.80 -31.65 -46.05
N VAL A 416 -18.54 -31.51 -45.65
CA VAL A 416 -17.42 -32.19 -46.29
C VAL A 416 -17.50 -33.70 -46.06
N VAL A 417 -17.78 -34.13 -44.83
CA VAL A 417 -17.95 -35.54 -44.47
C VAL A 417 -19.10 -36.17 -45.27
N VAL A 418 -20.25 -35.49 -45.38
CA VAL A 418 -21.39 -35.95 -46.19
C VAL A 418 -20.99 -36.11 -47.66
N LYS A 419 -20.32 -35.12 -48.26
CA LYS A 419 -19.85 -35.21 -49.65
C LYS A 419 -18.83 -36.33 -49.86
N GLN A 420 -17.94 -36.55 -48.90
CA GLN A 420 -16.94 -37.60 -48.94
C GLN A 420 -17.58 -38.99 -48.86
N GLU A 421 -18.54 -39.19 -47.95
CA GLU A 421 -19.26 -40.48 -47.82
C GLU A 421 -20.07 -40.78 -49.09
N ILE A 422 -20.78 -39.79 -49.65
CA ILE A 422 -21.48 -39.96 -50.95
C ILE A 422 -20.50 -40.37 -52.05
N SER A 423 -19.35 -39.69 -52.15
CA SER A 423 -18.37 -39.96 -53.21
C SER A 423 -17.71 -41.33 -53.05
N ARG A 424 -17.40 -41.73 -51.82
CA ARG A 424 -16.77 -43.01 -51.50
C ARG A 424 -17.71 -44.19 -51.73
N LYS A 425 -18.99 -44.03 -51.41
CA LYS A 425 -20.01 -45.09 -51.52
C LYS A 425 -20.83 -45.06 -52.79
N MET A 426 -20.50 -44.18 -53.73
CA MET A 426 -21.16 -44.13 -55.03
C MET A 426 -21.03 -45.47 -55.76
N GLY A 427 -22.16 -46.06 -56.15
CA GLY A 427 -22.20 -47.35 -56.86
C GLY A 427 -22.31 -48.60 -55.97
N TYR A 428 -22.25 -48.45 -54.64
CA TYR A 428 -22.62 -49.53 -53.71
C TYR A 428 -24.13 -49.54 -53.46
N SER A 429 -24.67 -50.71 -53.11
CA SER A 429 -26.06 -50.82 -52.63
C SER A 429 -26.19 -50.15 -51.26
N ILE A 430 -27.38 -49.57 -50.99
CA ILE A 430 -27.71 -48.95 -49.70
C ILE A 430 -27.49 -49.97 -48.58
N GLN A 431 -26.73 -49.56 -47.57
CA GLN A 431 -26.40 -50.42 -46.43
C GLN A 431 -27.47 -50.34 -45.33
N ALA A 432 -27.51 -51.34 -44.44
CA ALA A 432 -28.50 -51.39 -43.37
C ALA A 432 -28.38 -50.20 -42.40
N GLU A 433 -27.16 -49.75 -42.13
CA GLU A 433 -26.88 -48.60 -41.25
C GLU A 433 -27.34 -47.27 -41.87
N GLU A 434 -27.29 -47.15 -43.21
CA GLU A 434 -27.76 -45.96 -43.92
C GLU A 434 -29.27 -45.84 -43.88
N GLU A 435 -29.98 -46.97 -44.02
CA GLU A 435 -31.43 -47.02 -43.88
C GLU A 435 -31.86 -46.66 -42.45
N GLN A 436 -31.14 -47.15 -41.44
CA GLN A 436 -31.38 -46.75 -40.05
C GLN A 436 -31.21 -45.24 -39.84
N LEU A 437 -30.14 -44.64 -40.36
CA LEU A 437 -29.90 -43.21 -40.27
C LEU A 437 -30.97 -42.40 -41.01
N ARG A 438 -31.40 -42.88 -42.19
CA ARG A 438 -32.48 -42.28 -42.97
C ARG A 438 -33.79 -42.24 -42.17
N VAL A 439 -34.20 -43.37 -41.57
CA VAL A 439 -35.43 -43.45 -40.77
C VAL A 439 -35.38 -42.47 -39.59
N GLN A 440 -34.23 -42.34 -38.92
CA GLN A 440 -34.05 -41.37 -37.83
C GLN A 440 -34.21 -39.92 -38.32
N LEU A 441 -33.59 -39.58 -39.46
CA LEU A 441 -33.69 -38.23 -40.04
C LEU A 441 -35.11 -37.91 -40.53
N GLU A 442 -35.80 -38.86 -41.17
CA GLU A 442 -37.19 -38.69 -41.60
C GLU A 442 -38.11 -38.45 -40.39
N LYS A 443 -37.91 -39.19 -39.29
CA LYS A 443 -38.65 -38.96 -38.04
C LYS A 443 -38.46 -37.53 -37.52
N ILE A 444 -37.21 -37.06 -37.43
CA ILE A 444 -36.89 -35.70 -36.97
C ILE A 444 -37.51 -34.65 -37.90
N GLN A 445 -37.43 -34.87 -39.22
CA GLN A 445 -37.98 -33.96 -40.21
C GLN A 445 -39.52 -33.88 -40.13
N LEU A 446 -40.20 -34.99 -39.86
CA LEU A 446 -41.65 -35.02 -39.67
C LEU A 446 -42.08 -34.28 -38.39
N GLU A 447 -41.34 -34.46 -37.29
CA GLU A 447 -41.58 -33.75 -36.03
C GLU A 447 -41.41 -32.23 -36.20
N LEU A 448 -40.35 -31.79 -36.90
CA LEU A 448 -40.09 -30.37 -37.17
C LEU A 448 -41.14 -29.72 -38.08
N ASN A 449 -41.61 -30.45 -39.10
CA ASN A 449 -42.58 -29.93 -40.08
C ASN A 449 -44.03 -30.02 -39.60
N HIS A 450 -44.30 -30.63 -38.45
CA HIS A 450 -45.66 -30.75 -37.92
C HIS A 450 -46.24 -29.34 -37.66
N PRO A 451 -47.28 -28.91 -38.42
CA PRO A 451 -47.69 -27.50 -38.49
C PRO A 451 -48.16 -26.93 -37.14
N THR A 452 -48.70 -27.77 -36.25
CA THR A 452 -49.21 -27.35 -34.94
C THR A 452 -48.22 -27.49 -33.78
N GLN A 453 -47.04 -28.09 -33.97
CA GLN A 453 -46.08 -28.28 -32.87
C GLN A 453 -45.18 -27.05 -32.71
N PHE A 454 -44.22 -26.84 -33.62
CA PHE A 454 -43.21 -25.79 -33.44
C PHE A 454 -43.62 -24.46 -34.04
N LYS A 455 -44.03 -24.45 -35.32
CA LYS A 455 -44.36 -23.23 -36.06
C LYS A 455 -45.62 -22.55 -35.52
N GLY A 456 -46.66 -23.33 -35.20
CA GLY A 456 -47.89 -22.84 -34.57
C GLY A 456 -47.62 -22.18 -33.21
N ARG A 457 -46.93 -22.87 -32.31
CA ARG A 457 -46.60 -22.35 -30.97
C ARG A 457 -45.69 -21.13 -31.01
N LEU A 458 -44.69 -21.09 -31.90
CA LEU A 458 -43.83 -19.90 -32.05
C LEU A 458 -44.61 -18.67 -32.50
N ASN A 459 -45.53 -18.84 -33.45
CA ASN A 459 -46.38 -17.74 -33.93
C ASN A 459 -47.35 -17.27 -32.84
N GLU A 460 -47.92 -18.20 -32.08
CA GLU A 460 -48.76 -17.90 -30.93
C GLU A 460 -47.98 -17.11 -29.86
N LEU A 461 -46.79 -17.58 -29.47
CA LEU A 461 -45.93 -16.91 -28.48
C LEU A 461 -45.53 -15.50 -28.96
N MET A 462 -45.13 -15.36 -30.23
CA MET A 462 -44.82 -14.06 -30.83
C MET A 462 -46.05 -13.12 -30.83
N SER A 463 -47.24 -13.65 -31.09
CA SER A 463 -48.48 -12.87 -31.03
C SER A 463 -48.78 -12.41 -29.60
N GLN A 464 -48.63 -13.31 -28.62
CA GLN A 464 -48.80 -13.00 -27.19
C GLN A 464 -47.83 -11.91 -26.72
N ILE A 465 -46.55 -12.00 -27.08
CA ILE A 465 -45.54 -10.97 -26.75
C ILE A 465 -45.91 -9.61 -27.35
N ARG A 466 -46.34 -9.58 -28.62
CA ARG A 466 -46.78 -8.33 -29.27
C ARG A 466 -47.98 -7.71 -28.56
N MET A 467 -48.98 -8.52 -28.22
CA MET A 467 -50.16 -8.05 -27.48
C MET A 467 -49.78 -7.54 -26.08
N GLN A 468 -48.92 -8.26 -25.36
CA GLN A 468 -48.47 -7.87 -24.03
C GLN A 468 -47.68 -6.56 -24.05
N ASN A 469 -46.81 -6.35 -25.04
CA ASN A 469 -46.06 -5.09 -25.19
C ASN A 469 -46.99 -3.90 -25.49
N HIS A 470 -48.06 -4.12 -26.26
CA HIS A 470 -49.05 -3.08 -26.53
C HIS A 470 -49.87 -2.71 -25.27
N LEU A 471 -50.19 -3.72 -24.44
CA LEU A 471 -50.85 -3.54 -23.14
C LEU A 471 -49.93 -2.94 -22.08
N ALA A 472 -48.62 -3.19 -22.14
CA ALA A 472 -47.64 -2.63 -21.21
C ALA A 472 -47.46 -1.12 -21.40
N GLY A 473 -47.50 -0.62 -22.65
CA GLY A 473 -47.39 0.81 -22.95
C GLY A 473 -48.58 1.68 -22.54
N THR A 474 -49.70 1.07 -22.11
CA THR A 474 -50.93 1.77 -21.67
C THR A 474 -51.11 1.78 -20.16
N ARG A 475 -50.26 1.09 -19.39
CA ARG A 475 -50.21 1.24 -17.95
C ARG A 475 -49.46 2.53 -17.63
N ALA A 476 -50.12 3.47 -16.96
CA ALA A 476 -49.47 4.65 -16.43
C ALA A 476 -48.32 4.21 -15.51
N ASP A 477 -47.09 4.61 -15.87
CA ASP A 477 -45.90 4.42 -15.05
C ASP A 477 -46.08 5.19 -13.74
N PHE A 478 -46.61 4.52 -12.73
CA PHE A 478 -46.37 4.96 -11.36
C PHE A 478 -44.87 4.75 -11.10
N SER A 479 -44.12 5.84 -11.08
CA SER A 479 -42.69 5.84 -10.73
C SER A 479 -42.54 5.52 -9.25
N TYR A 480 -42.68 4.24 -8.90
CA TYR A 480 -42.22 3.72 -7.62
C TYR A 480 -40.69 3.70 -7.67
N GLN A 481 -40.07 4.74 -7.13
CA GLN A 481 -38.62 4.76 -6.93
C GLN A 481 -38.32 3.98 -5.65
N MET A 482 -37.55 2.91 -5.79
CA MET A 482 -37.09 2.12 -4.67
C MET A 482 -36.13 2.94 -3.82
N ASP A 483 -36.22 2.81 -2.50
CA ASP A 483 -35.31 3.48 -1.58
C ASP A 483 -33.85 3.00 -1.82
N PRO A 484 -32.87 3.90 -1.99
CA PRO A 484 -31.49 3.53 -2.27
C PRO A 484 -30.83 2.68 -1.18
N SER A 485 -31.22 2.84 0.08
CA SER A 485 -30.64 2.06 1.19
C SER A 485 -31.09 0.60 1.13
N LEU A 486 -32.39 0.39 0.90
CA LEU A 486 -32.97 -0.95 0.73
C LEU A 486 -32.46 -1.63 -0.54
N GLN A 487 -32.15 -0.86 -1.59
CA GLN A 487 -31.49 -1.38 -2.79
C GLN A 487 -30.08 -1.93 -2.49
N GLN A 488 -29.29 -1.26 -1.64
CA GLN A 488 -27.98 -1.75 -1.24
C GLN A 488 -28.08 -3.03 -0.40
N GLU A 489 -29.06 -3.10 0.50
CA GLU A 489 -29.31 -4.29 1.32
C GLU A 489 -29.72 -5.48 0.45
N ILE A 490 -30.65 -5.30 -0.49
CA ILE A 490 -31.02 -6.34 -1.46
C ILE A 490 -29.80 -6.80 -2.26
N LYS A 491 -28.95 -5.87 -2.71
CA LYS A 491 -27.73 -6.22 -3.44
C LYS A 491 -26.78 -7.04 -2.57
N HIS A 492 -26.63 -6.69 -1.29
CA HIS A 492 -25.80 -7.43 -0.36
C HIS A 492 -26.34 -8.85 -0.13
N LEU A 493 -27.64 -8.99 0.13
CA LEU A 493 -28.30 -10.28 0.31
C LEU A 493 -28.17 -11.17 -0.93
N LEU A 494 -28.44 -10.62 -2.12
CA LEU A 494 -28.31 -11.35 -3.37
C LEU A 494 -26.87 -11.80 -3.62
N LYS A 495 -25.87 -10.98 -3.27
CA LYS A 495 -24.46 -11.36 -3.35
C LYS A 495 -24.16 -12.56 -2.44
N GLN A 496 -24.61 -12.51 -1.20
CA GLN A 496 -24.42 -13.61 -0.24
C GLN A 496 -25.11 -14.90 -0.70
N GLN A 497 -26.34 -14.80 -1.21
CA GLN A 497 -27.06 -15.94 -1.80
C GLN A 497 -26.33 -16.50 -3.02
N GLN A 498 -25.80 -15.65 -3.90
CA GLN A 498 -25.03 -16.07 -5.06
C GLN A 498 -23.75 -16.81 -4.66
N GLU A 499 -23.04 -16.33 -3.64
CA GLU A 499 -21.84 -17.01 -3.10
C GLU A 499 -22.21 -18.36 -2.49
N GLY A 500 -23.29 -18.44 -1.71
CA GLY A 500 -23.80 -19.70 -1.15
C GLY A 500 -24.20 -20.71 -2.22
N LEU A 501 -24.96 -20.27 -3.24
CA LEU A 501 -25.35 -21.11 -4.37
C LEU A 501 -24.13 -21.59 -5.17
N LYS A 502 -23.13 -20.72 -5.39
CA LYS A 502 -21.89 -21.10 -6.08
C LYS A 502 -21.14 -22.19 -5.30
N HIS A 503 -21.08 -22.08 -3.98
CA HIS A 503 -20.45 -23.10 -3.14
C HIS A 503 -21.21 -24.43 -3.21
N LEU A 504 -22.54 -24.40 -3.10
CA LEU A 504 -23.37 -25.60 -3.20
C LEU A 504 -23.26 -26.27 -4.57
N VAL A 505 -23.20 -25.49 -5.65
CA VAL A 505 -22.96 -26.01 -7.01
C VAL A 505 -21.58 -26.67 -7.12
N ASN A 506 -20.55 -26.14 -6.45
CA ASN A 506 -19.23 -26.75 -6.45
C ASN A 506 -19.24 -28.09 -5.70
N ILE A 507 -19.87 -28.15 -4.52
CA ILE A 507 -20.01 -29.40 -3.74
C ILE A 507 -20.72 -30.47 -4.59
N ILE A 508 -21.85 -30.14 -5.20
CA ILE A 508 -22.59 -31.10 -6.04
C ILE A 508 -21.73 -31.60 -7.22
N LYS A 509 -20.88 -30.73 -7.79
CA LYS A 509 -19.97 -31.14 -8.88
C LYS A 509 -18.85 -32.06 -8.39
N GLU A 510 -18.28 -31.77 -7.22
CA GLU A 510 -17.28 -32.63 -6.58
C GLU A 510 -17.90 -33.98 -6.23
N ASP A 511 -19.05 -34.00 -5.56
CA ASP A 511 -19.79 -35.22 -5.21
C ASP A 511 -20.15 -36.04 -6.47
N ALA A 512 -20.59 -35.39 -7.56
CA ALA A 512 -20.89 -36.08 -8.81
C ALA A 512 -19.64 -36.70 -9.46
N GLN A 513 -18.47 -36.06 -9.34
CA GLN A 513 -17.20 -36.62 -9.79
C GLN A 513 -16.79 -37.81 -8.93
N ASP A 514 -16.95 -37.71 -7.62
CA ASP A 514 -16.64 -38.80 -6.68
C ASP A 514 -17.54 -40.02 -6.92
N ILE A 515 -18.83 -39.81 -7.17
CA ILE A 515 -19.77 -40.89 -7.52
C ILE A 515 -19.34 -41.58 -8.83
N GLN A 516 -18.96 -40.81 -9.86
CA GLN A 516 -18.46 -41.38 -11.12
C GLN A 516 -17.17 -42.19 -10.90
N LEU A 517 -16.29 -41.72 -10.02
CA LEU A 517 -15.07 -42.44 -9.67
C LEU A 517 -15.38 -43.73 -8.89
N MET A 518 -16.36 -43.71 -8.00
CA MET A 518 -16.84 -44.90 -7.30
C MET A 518 -17.45 -45.93 -8.27
N GLU A 519 -18.30 -45.49 -9.19
CA GLU A 519 -18.91 -46.33 -10.24
C GLU A 519 -17.84 -47.02 -11.09
N GLN A 520 -16.85 -46.27 -11.58
CA GLN A 520 -15.74 -46.82 -12.37
C GLN A 520 -14.91 -47.84 -11.58
N ASN A 521 -14.67 -47.60 -10.29
CA ASN A 521 -13.95 -48.56 -9.44
C ASN A 521 -14.77 -49.81 -9.12
N LEU A 522 -16.10 -49.70 -9.04
CA LEU A 522 -17.01 -50.83 -8.88
C LEU A 522 -17.06 -51.69 -10.15
N GLU A 523 -17.11 -51.07 -11.34
CA GLU A 523 -17.04 -51.78 -12.62
C GLU A 523 -15.66 -52.43 -12.86
N ALA A 524 -14.58 -51.81 -12.39
CA ALA A 524 -13.22 -52.36 -12.48
C ALA A 524 -12.91 -53.43 -11.42
N SER A 525 -13.76 -53.61 -10.40
CA SER A 525 -13.54 -54.59 -9.34
C SER A 525 -13.84 -56.01 -9.84
N PRO A 526 -12.94 -57.00 -9.63
CA PRO A 526 -13.05 -58.35 -10.19
C PRO A 526 -14.20 -59.22 -9.62
N PHE A 527 -15.07 -58.64 -8.79
CA PHE A 527 -16.27 -59.31 -8.26
C PHE A 527 -17.51 -59.18 -9.16
N SER A 528 -17.49 -58.35 -10.21
CA SER A 528 -18.65 -58.17 -11.12
C SER A 528 -18.68 -59.12 -12.33
N GLN A 529 -17.68 -60.01 -12.48
CA GLN A 529 -17.60 -61.00 -13.58
C GLN A 529 -17.88 -62.46 -13.14
N ARG A 530 -18.55 -62.70 -12.01
CA ARG A 530 -18.97 -64.04 -11.60
C ARG A 530 -20.46 -64.29 -11.78
#